data_AF-A0A671FQJ1-F1
#
_entry.id   AF-A0A671FQJ1-F1
#
_cell.length_a   1.000
_cell.length_b   1.000
_cell.length_c   1.000
_cell.angle_alpha   90.00
_cell.angle_beta   90.00
_cell.angle_gamma   90.00
#
_symmetry.space_group_name_H-M   'P 1'
#
loop_
_entity.id
_entity.type
_entity.pdbx_description
1 polymer ?
#
loop_
_entity_poly.entity_id
_entity_poly.type
_entity_poly.pdbx_seq_one_letter_code
_entity_poly.pdbx_strand_id
1 'polypeptide(L)'
;MVRHQPLQYYEPQLCLSCLTGIYGCRWKRYQRSHDDTTPWERLWFLLLTVTFGLTLSWLYFWWQVRNDYDEFNWYLYNRMGYWSDWSVPILMTTAAAFTYIAGLLVHGAVSEGRWPSSQEGVLADGGAHAVLKRL
;
A
#
# COMPACT_ATOMS: atom_id res chain seq x y z
N MET A 1 -22.46 -38.49 -4.17
CA MET A 1 -21.11 -37.94 -4.47
C MET A 1 -21.16 -36.44 -4.30
N VAL A 2 -20.57 -35.91 -3.23
CA VAL A 2 -20.49 -34.47 -2.99
C VAL A 2 -19.43 -33.92 -3.93
N ARG A 3 -19.83 -33.04 -4.86
CA ARG A 3 -18.89 -32.31 -5.71
C ARG A 3 -18.09 -31.37 -4.82
N HIS A 4 -16.81 -31.63 -4.63
CA HIS A 4 -15.89 -30.61 -4.15
C HIS A 4 -15.82 -29.54 -5.23
N GLN A 5 -16.39 -28.37 -4.92
CA GLN A 5 -16.28 -27.18 -5.74
C GLN A 5 -14.79 -26.81 -5.79
N PRO A 6 -14.20 -26.55 -6.98
CA PRO A 6 -12.81 -26.11 -7.04
C PRO A 6 -12.69 -24.85 -6.20
N LEU A 7 -11.73 -24.84 -5.28
CA LEU A 7 -11.37 -23.68 -4.49
C LEU A 7 -11.05 -22.56 -5.48
N GLN A 8 -12.00 -21.64 -5.66
CA GLN A 8 -11.75 -20.39 -6.37
C GLN A 8 -10.68 -19.67 -5.56
N TYR A 9 -9.45 -19.66 -6.09
CA TYR A 9 -8.36 -18.87 -5.56
C TYR A 9 -8.77 -17.40 -5.68
N TYR A 10 -9.29 -16.86 -4.59
CA TYR A 10 -9.74 -15.48 -4.53
C TYR A 10 -8.52 -14.64 -4.15
N GLU A 11 -7.99 -13.89 -5.12
CA GLU A 11 -6.92 -12.92 -4.83
C GLU A 11 -7.39 -11.98 -3.71
N PRO A 12 -6.67 -11.91 -2.58
CA PRO A 12 -7.05 -11.05 -1.48
C PRO A 12 -6.76 -9.59 -1.86
N GLN A 13 -7.73 -8.92 -2.46
CA GLN A 13 -7.69 -7.47 -2.66
C GLN A 13 -7.96 -6.79 -1.31
N LEU A 14 -6.91 -6.49 -0.54
CA LEU A 14 -6.97 -5.98 0.84
C LEU A 14 -7.88 -4.75 1.00
N CYS A 15 -7.89 -3.84 0.03
CA CYS A 15 -8.71 -2.62 0.07
C CYS A 15 -10.22 -2.93 -0.03
N LEU A 16 -10.60 -3.88 -0.91
CA LEU A 16 -11.98 -4.35 -1.06
C LEU A 16 -12.40 -5.28 0.08
N SER A 17 -11.49 -6.07 0.66
CA SER A 17 -11.77 -6.89 1.85
C SER A 17 -12.00 -6.04 3.11
N CYS A 18 -11.25 -4.94 3.29
CA CYS A 18 -11.49 -4.02 4.40
C CYS A 18 -12.83 -3.29 4.26
N LEU A 19 -13.16 -2.80 3.06
CA LEU A 19 -14.44 -2.15 2.79
C LEU A 19 -15.60 -3.14 2.92
N THR A 20 -15.54 -4.30 2.27
CA THR A 20 -16.61 -5.32 2.34
C THR A 20 -16.72 -5.99 3.70
N GLY A 21 -15.66 -5.99 4.50
CA GLY A 21 -15.68 -6.42 5.89
C GLY A 21 -16.40 -5.44 6.81
N ILE A 22 -16.08 -4.15 6.74
CA ILE A 22 -16.73 -3.11 7.56
C ILE A 22 -18.22 -2.98 7.19
N TYR A 23 -18.55 -3.11 5.90
CA TYR A 23 -19.91 -3.02 5.40
C TYR A 23 -20.68 -4.35 5.39
N GLY A 24 -20.09 -5.49 5.79
CA GLY A 24 -20.70 -6.82 5.64
C GLY A 24 -20.66 -7.70 6.89
N CYS A 25 -21.82 -8.15 7.36
CA CYS A 25 -21.98 -9.13 8.46
C CYS A 25 -21.46 -10.56 8.12
N ARG A 26 -20.62 -10.72 7.08
CA ARG A 26 -20.07 -12.01 6.59
C ARG A 26 -18.61 -12.27 6.98
N TRP A 27 -18.03 -11.43 7.85
CA TRP A 27 -16.62 -11.47 8.29
C TRP A 27 -16.13 -12.86 8.74
N LYS A 28 -17.01 -13.68 9.34
CA LYS A 28 -16.63 -14.97 9.94
C LYS A 28 -16.08 -16.03 8.97
N ARG A 29 -16.32 -15.91 7.66
CA ARG A 29 -15.88 -16.90 6.65
C ARG A 29 -14.53 -16.56 6.02
N TYR A 30 -14.15 -15.28 5.98
CA TYR A 30 -12.89 -14.82 5.39
C TYR A 30 -11.69 -15.00 6.34
N GLN A 31 -11.95 -14.94 7.64
CA GLN A 31 -10.92 -15.09 8.68
C GLN A 31 -10.26 -16.47 8.72
N ARG A 32 -10.79 -17.47 8.00
CA ARG A 32 -10.25 -18.84 7.94
C ARG A 32 -9.37 -19.12 6.72
N SER A 33 -9.33 -18.21 5.75
CA SER A 33 -8.46 -18.29 4.57
C SER A 33 -7.33 -17.26 4.60
N HIS A 34 -7.34 -16.39 5.61
CA HIS A 34 -6.29 -15.39 5.84
C HIS A 34 -5.20 -16.03 6.69
N ASP A 35 -4.54 -17.06 6.14
CA ASP A 35 -3.28 -17.56 6.70
C ASP A 35 -2.19 -16.49 6.47
N ASP A 36 -1.60 -16.05 7.58
CA ASP A 36 -0.32 -15.37 7.77
C ASP A 36 0.13 -14.31 6.75
N THR A 37 -0.67 -13.26 6.50
CA THR A 37 0.00 -11.95 6.39
C THR A 37 0.50 -11.64 7.79
N THR A 38 1.81 -11.50 7.98
CA THR A 38 2.35 -11.27 9.31
C THR A 38 1.65 -10.05 9.91
N PRO A 39 1.27 -10.08 11.20
CA PRO A 39 0.67 -8.89 11.85
C PRO A 39 1.56 -7.66 11.69
N TRP A 40 2.87 -7.89 11.48
CA TRP A 40 3.87 -6.93 11.09
C TRP A 40 3.62 -6.24 9.75
N GLU A 41 3.35 -6.97 8.66
CA GLU A 41 3.03 -6.37 7.35
C GLU A 41 1.79 -5.47 7.41
N ARG A 42 0.74 -5.94 8.11
CA ARG A 42 -0.47 -5.15 8.31
C ARG A 42 -0.20 -3.88 9.13
N LEU A 43 0.63 -4.00 10.17
CA LEU A 43 1.03 -2.86 11.00
C LEU A 43 1.84 -1.85 10.19
N TRP A 44 2.76 -2.30 9.34
CA TRP A 44 3.53 -1.43 8.44
C TRP A 44 2.64 -0.69 7.45
N PHE A 45 1.66 -1.37 6.85
CA PHE A 45 0.71 -0.74 5.92
C PHE A 45 -0.15 0.33 6.62
N LEU A 46 -0.63 0.04 7.84
CA LEU A 46 -1.37 1.00 8.65
C LEU A 46 -0.51 2.21 9.02
N LEU A 47 0.74 2.00 9.44
CA LEU A 47 1.68 3.08 9.73
C LEU A 47 1.91 3.96 8.49
N LEU A 48 2.14 3.37 7.31
CA LEU A 48 2.32 4.12 6.06
C LEU A 48 1.07 4.94 5.69
N THR A 49 -0.12 4.39 5.92
CA THR A 49 -1.37 5.10 5.65
C THR A 49 -1.57 6.28 6.60
N VAL A 50 -1.25 6.10 7.89
CA VAL A 50 -1.31 7.18 8.89
C VAL A 50 -0.28 8.28 8.58
N THR A 51 0.95 7.91 8.25
CA THR A 51 1.99 8.91 7.89
C THR A 51 1.66 9.66 6.60
N PHE A 52 1.03 9.00 5.63
CA PHE A 52 0.48 9.67 4.45
C PHE A 52 -0.59 10.71 4.82
N GLY A 53 -1.53 10.35 5.70
CA GLY A 53 -2.55 11.30 6.19
C GLY A 53 -1.94 12.49 6.95
N LEU A 54 -0.93 12.24 7.80
CA LEU A 54 -0.21 13.28 8.54
C LEU A 54 0.58 14.22 7.63
N THR A 55 1.25 13.69 6.61
CA THR A 55 2.00 14.52 5.65
C THR A 55 1.08 15.35 4.76
N LEU A 56 -0.09 14.79 4.38
CA LEU A 56 -1.11 15.53 3.64
C LEU A 56 -1.71 16.68 4.47
N SER A 57 -2.05 16.42 5.74
CA SER A 57 -2.58 17.46 6.64
C SER A 57 -1.54 18.55 6.91
N TRP A 58 -0.27 18.19 7.06
CA TRP A 58 0.84 19.13 7.17
C TRP A 58 0.99 20.00 5.92
N LEU A 59 1.01 19.40 4.72
CA LEU A 59 1.04 20.16 3.45
C LEU A 59 -0.16 21.09 3.31
N TYR A 60 -1.35 20.64 3.71
CA TYR A 60 -2.56 21.45 3.70
C TYR A 60 -2.46 22.63 4.65
N PHE A 61 -1.96 22.42 5.87
CA PHE A 61 -1.71 23.50 6.83
C PHE A 61 -0.74 24.53 6.24
N TRP A 62 0.37 24.07 5.67
CA TRP A 62 1.33 24.98 5.02
C TRP A 62 0.72 25.71 3.82
N TRP A 63 -0.15 25.08 3.05
CA TRP A 63 -0.89 25.74 1.99
C TRP A 63 -1.74 26.89 2.52
N GLN A 64 -2.43 26.71 3.65
CA GLN A 64 -3.23 27.76 4.29
C GLN A 64 -2.37 28.93 4.80
N VAL A 65 -1.21 28.63 5.41
CA VAL A 65 -0.30 29.64 5.98
C VAL A 65 0.53 30.35 4.90
N ARG A 66 0.34 30.03 3.60
CA ARG A 66 1.08 30.68 2.51
C ARG A 66 1.05 32.20 2.55
N ASN A 67 -0.08 32.77 2.94
CA ASN A 67 -0.23 34.22 3.02
C ASN A 67 0.66 34.86 4.08
N ASP A 68 1.07 34.09 5.09
CA ASP A 68 1.84 34.56 6.25
C ASP A 68 3.30 34.06 6.22
N TYR A 69 3.81 33.61 5.06
CA TYR A 69 5.19 33.11 4.94
C TYR A 69 6.25 34.17 5.25
N ASP A 70 5.97 35.45 4.94
CA ASP A 70 6.92 36.54 5.21
C ASP A 70 7.14 36.74 6.71
N GLU A 71 6.08 36.67 7.51
CA GLU A 71 6.16 36.76 8.98
C GLU A 71 6.96 35.58 9.55
N PHE A 72 6.72 34.38 9.02
CA PHE A 72 7.47 33.17 9.40
C PHE A 72 8.97 33.27 9.06
N ASN A 73 9.30 33.74 7.86
CA ASN A 73 10.68 33.92 7.42
C ASN A 73 11.38 35.01 8.26
N TRP A 74 10.67 36.09 8.60
CA TRP A 74 11.18 37.15 9.48
C TRP A 74 11.48 36.63 10.90
N TYR A 75 10.60 35.81 11.46
CA TYR A 75 10.84 35.17 12.75
C TYR A 75 12.12 34.31 12.74
N LEU A 76 12.32 33.52 11.69
CA LEU A 76 13.53 32.71 11.54
C LEU A 76 14.78 33.54 11.26
N TYR A 77 14.66 34.62 10.51
CA TYR A 77 15.73 35.59 10.30
C TYR A 77 16.24 36.14 11.64
N ASN A 78 15.33 36.59 12.51
CA ASN A 78 15.70 37.14 13.82
C ASN A 78 16.41 36.12 14.71
N ARG A 79 16.15 34.82 14.52
CA ARG A 79 16.78 33.74 15.29
C ARG A 79 18.11 33.26 14.70
N MET A 80 18.21 33.17 13.37
CA MET A 80 19.38 32.63 12.66
C MET A 80 20.41 33.72 12.30
N GLY A 81 20.00 34.98 12.22
CA GLY A 81 20.84 36.12 11.86
C GLY A 81 21.12 36.27 10.36
N TYR A 82 20.50 35.46 9.50
CA TYR A 82 20.62 35.56 8.05
C TYR A 82 19.29 35.30 7.35
N TRP A 83 19.10 35.97 6.22
CA TRP A 83 17.86 35.87 5.44
C TRP A 83 17.90 34.64 4.56
N SER A 84 16.85 33.83 4.65
CA SER A 84 16.64 32.64 3.82
C SER A 84 15.15 32.33 3.79
N ASP A 85 14.66 31.90 2.63
CA ASP A 85 13.25 31.54 2.43
C ASP A 85 12.97 30.16 3.01
N TRP A 86 12.99 30.03 4.34
CA TRP A 86 12.89 28.77 5.07
C TRP A 86 11.60 28.00 4.85
N SER A 87 10.52 28.68 4.48
CA SER A 87 9.27 28.04 4.07
C SER A 87 9.47 27.12 2.86
N VAL A 88 10.33 27.48 1.90
CA VAL A 88 10.59 26.72 0.68
C VAL A 88 11.23 25.34 0.95
N PRO A 89 12.38 25.21 1.65
CA PRO A 89 12.96 23.91 1.95
C PRO A 89 12.05 23.05 2.85
N ILE A 90 11.28 23.64 3.77
CA ILE A 90 10.31 22.89 4.58
C ILE A 90 9.21 22.28 3.69
N LEU A 91 8.68 23.06 2.75
CA LEU A 91 7.69 22.57 1.78
C LEU A 91 8.28 21.51 0.85
N MET A 92 9.47 21.76 0.31
CA MET A 92 10.14 20.84 -0.62
C MET A 92 10.45 19.50 0.04
N THR A 93 11.00 19.52 1.26
CA THR A 93 11.29 18.28 2.02
C THR A 93 10.01 17.52 2.35
N THR A 94 8.95 18.22 2.77
CA THR A 94 7.65 17.59 3.03
C THR A 94 7.05 16.99 1.75
N ALA A 95 7.08 17.72 0.63
CA ALA A 95 6.55 17.26 -0.64
C ALA A 95 7.30 16.02 -1.13
N ALA A 96 8.63 16.01 -1.01
CA ALA A 96 9.45 14.83 -1.29
C ALA A 96 9.05 13.64 -0.40
N ALA A 97 8.91 13.85 0.91
CA ALA A 97 8.48 12.80 1.84
C ALA A 97 7.08 12.27 1.49
N PHE A 98 6.14 13.15 1.17
CA PHE A 98 4.79 12.78 0.74
C PHE A 98 4.82 11.93 -0.53
N THR A 99 5.55 12.35 -1.56
CA THR A 99 5.67 11.59 -2.82
C THR A 99 6.32 10.23 -2.60
N TYR A 100 7.33 10.15 -1.73
CA TYR A 100 7.96 8.89 -1.36
C TYR A 100 6.99 7.93 -0.66
N ILE A 101 6.26 8.40 0.35
CA ILE A 101 5.27 7.60 1.07
C ILE A 101 4.12 7.17 0.14
N ALA A 102 3.65 8.07 -0.72
CA ALA A 102 2.64 7.76 -1.73
C ALA A 102 3.13 6.67 -2.69
N GLY A 103 4.39 6.77 -3.14
CA GLY A 103 5.03 5.75 -3.98
C GLY A 103 5.13 4.40 -3.29
N LEU A 104 5.52 4.37 -2.00
CA LEU A 104 5.55 3.14 -1.20
C LEU A 104 4.15 2.53 -1.03
N LEU A 105 3.13 3.34 -0.76
CA LEU A 105 1.74 2.88 -0.65
C LEU A 105 1.23 2.30 -1.98
N VAL A 106 1.49 2.98 -3.09
CA VAL A 106 1.12 2.50 -4.43
C VAL A 106 1.88 1.22 -4.77
N HIS A 107 3.18 1.16 -4.47
CA HIS A 107 3.98 -0.04 -4.71
C HIS A 107 3.47 -1.22 -3.91
N GLY A 108 3.17 -1.05 -2.61
CA GLY A 108 2.57 -2.10 -1.78
C GLY A 108 1.21 -2.57 -2.32
N ALA A 109 0.32 -1.62 -2.65
CA ALA A 109 -0.99 -1.93 -3.21
C ALA A 109 -0.91 -2.61 -4.60
N VAL A 110 0.07 -2.24 -5.42
CA VAL A 110 0.27 -2.81 -6.77
C VAL A 110 1.01 -4.15 -6.71
N SER A 111 1.94 -4.35 -5.78
CA SER A 111 2.61 -5.65 -5.60
C SER A 111 1.62 -6.72 -5.16
N GLU A 112 0.64 -6.36 -4.35
CA GLU A 112 -0.47 -7.25 -3.98
C GLU A 112 -1.43 -7.52 -5.15
N GLY A 113 -1.47 -6.64 -6.17
CA GLY A 113 -2.27 -6.82 -7.39
C GLY A 113 -1.49 -7.40 -8.59
N ARG A 114 -0.22 -7.80 -8.40
CA ARG A 114 0.67 -8.35 -9.43
C ARG A 114 1.23 -9.70 -8.99
N TRP A 115 0.37 -10.66 -8.70
CA TRP A 115 0.72 -12.07 -8.90
C TRP A 115 0.12 -12.57 -10.22
N PRO A 116 0.83 -12.42 -11.36
CA PRO A 116 0.39 -13.03 -12.59
C PRO A 116 0.64 -14.53 -12.49
N SER A 117 -0.44 -15.29 -12.39
CA SER A 117 -0.73 -16.57 -13.05
C SER A 117 0.30 -17.02 -14.11
N SER A 118 1.52 -17.38 -13.72
CA SER A 118 2.55 -17.81 -14.66
C SER A 118 3.58 -18.70 -13.97
N GLN A 119 3.17 -19.89 -13.51
CA GLN A 119 4.03 -21.09 -13.42
C GLN A 119 3.28 -22.45 -13.29
N GLU A 120 1.96 -22.53 -13.49
CA GLU A 120 1.25 -23.84 -13.44
C GLU A 120 0.99 -24.49 -14.81
N GLY A 121 1.56 -23.96 -15.90
CA GLY A 121 1.23 -24.42 -17.28
C GLY A 121 2.25 -25.31 -18.00
N VAL A 122 3.48 -25.50 -17.51
CA VAL A 122 4.56 -26.12 -18.32
C VAL A 122 5.13 -27.43 -17.73
N LEU A 123 4.77 -27.83 -16.50
CA LEU A 123 5.31 -29.06 -15.90
C LEU A 123 4.29 -30.22 -15.76
N ALA A 124 3.10 -30.11 -16.35
CA ALA A 124 2.03 -31.11 -16.22
C ALA A 124 1.76 -31.93 -17.50
N ASP A 125 2.63 -31.87 -18.52
CA ASP A 125 2.45 -32.62 -19.78
C ASP A 125 3.70 -33.41 -20.22
N GLY A 126 4.43 -33.98 -19.26
CA GLY A 126 5.63 -34.80 -19.52
C GLY A 126 5.62 -36.21 -18.95
N GLY A 127 4.49 -36.68 -18.40
CA GLY A 127 4.48 -37.87 -17.52
C GLY A 127 3.39 -38.91 -17.77
N ALA A 128 2.66 -38.86 -18.90
CA ALA A 128 1.57 -39.79 -19.18
C ALA A 128 1.63 -40.47 -20.56
N HIS A 129 2.79 -40.46 -21.22
CA HIS A 129 3.00 -41.14 -22.52
C HIS A 129 4.01 -42.30 -22.47
N ALA A 130 4.33 -42.82 -21.30
CA ALA A 130 5.35 -43.87 -21.12
C ALA A 130 4.83 -45.33 -21.08
N VAL A 131 3.57 -45.64 -21.40
CA VAL A 131 3.05 -47.02 -21.22
C VAL A 131 2.31 -47.63 -22.45
N LEU A 132 2.17 -46.96 -23.60
CA LEU A 132 1.39 -47.55 -24.72
C LEU A 132 1.94 -47.41 -26.15
N LYS A 133 3.26 -47.21 -26.32
CA LYS A 133 3.96 -47.37 -27.62
C LYS A 133 5.39 -47.91 -27.45
N ARG A 134 5.55 -49.12 -26.93
CA ARG A 134 6.74 -49.98 -27.15
C ARG A 134 6.31 -51.45 -27.07
N LEU A 135 5.53 -51.84 -28.08
CA LEU A 135 5.88 -53.03 -28.87
C LEU A 135 7.15 -52.70 -29.66
#